data_AF-A0A3R9X128-F1
#
_entry.id   AF-A0A3R9X128-F1
#
_cell.length_a   1.000
_cell.length_b   1.000
_cell.length_c   1.000
_cell.angle_alpha   90.00
_cell.angle_beta   90.00
_cell.angle_gamma   90.00
#
_symmetry.space_group_name_H-M   'P 1'
#
loop_
_entity.id
_entity.type
_entity.pdbx_description
1 polymer ?
#
loop_
_entity_poly.entity_id
_entity_poly.type
_entity_poly.pdbx_seq_one_letter_code
_entity_poly.pdbx_strand_id
1 'polypeptide(L)'
;MLESKSSKDTCNLESRLIALLMHGIEREQDKTRNIYDVAWGIFALKDIGRNYKYLYDEARQVVSLLGNMNSKDLNSFLFDYRRAVGIALSIYLIGAENLRLSRERLDEICEILTVNSETSETGELIGATFLLLKHLKHEEMEKKIKEVMIKIRKSGFKDPAYYLADVIYVAFFSAVIGDLFYIETLEEIHKNEYLLEYIMDDHEKLALFLYIVSKATSLGDHPLVEWCKDKREEVAKNLRDFIEENSLILSNHPSIVNVLRDSTIDFEVYKQQNYRFVNNIGNSEIILDSGVTNSLFLRPDLISKMILALYEAGYLSPFMLSKKEADAYRQIRAEVKGYRRVRKYEMIFILISFALFMLLFPLTIYGLII
;
A
#
# COMPACT_ATOMS: atom_id res chain seq x y z
N MET A 1 40.37 4.91 -23.63
CA MET A 1 40.36 3.88 -22.58
C MET A 1 40.22 4.59 -21.24
N LEU A 2 38.99 4.85 -20.82
CA LEU A 2 38.61 5.27 -19.46
C LEU A 2 37.23 4.64 -19.26
N GLU A 3 37.25 3.45 -18.68
CA GLU A 3 36.06 2.64 -18.44
C GLU A 3 35.13 3.37 -17.47
N SER A 4 33.91 3.61 -17.94
CA SER A 4 32.77 3.93 -17.11
C SER A 4 32.50 2.78 -16.14
N LYS A 5 32.99 2.88 -14.91
CA LYS A 5 32.42 2.11 -13.80
C LYS A 5 31.09 2.76 -13.40
N SER A 6 30.08 2.50 -14.21
CA SER A 6 28.69 2.47 -13.76
C SER A 6 28.61 1.39 -12.69
N SER A 7 28.76 1.78 -11.42
CA SER A 7 28.33 0.94 -10.31
C SER A 7 26.82 0.82 -10.42
N LYS A 8 26.36 -0.26 -11.05
CA LYS A 8 24.96 -0.66 -11.06
C LYS A 8 24.48 -0.72 -9.61
N ASP A 9 23.62 0.20 -9.24
CA ASP A 9 22.91 0.21 -7.98
C ASP A 9 21.99 -1.02 -7.98
N THR A 10 22.44 -2.12 -7.36
CA THR A 10 21.82 -3.45 -7.51
C THR A 10 20.51 -3.64 -6.76
N CYS A 11 19.96 -2.60 -6.12
CA CYS A 11 18.67 -2.67 -5.42
C CYS A 11 17.82 -1.42 -5.72
N ASN A 12 16.80 -1.57 -6.58
CA ASN A 12 15.80 -0.53 -6.86
C ASN A 12 15.12 -0.06 -5.56
N LEU A 13 14.90 1.25 -5.39
CA LEU A 13 14.24 1.91 -4.26
C LEU A 13 13.01 1.15 -3.75
N GLU A 14 12.15 0.67 -4.65
CA GLU A 14 10.98 -0.15 -4.33
C GLU A 14 11.33 -1.37 -3.47
N SER A 15 12.35 -2.14 -3.87
CA SER A 15 12.74 -3.36 -3.16
C SER A 15 13.25 -3.08 -1.75
N ARG A 16 13.86 -1.90 -1.56
CA ARG A 16 14.41 -1.46 -0.28
C ARG A 16 13.31 -1.02 0.68
N LEU A 17 12.36 -0.23 0.19
CA LEU A 17 11.18 0.17 0.97
C LEU A 17 10.36 -1.05 1.38
N ILE A 18 10.17 -2.02 0.48
CA ILE A 18 9.47 -3.27 0.82
C ILE A 18 10.24 -4.06 1.87
N ALA A 19 11.56 -4.19 1.77
CA ALA A 19 12.35 -4.90 2.78
C ALA A 19 12.23 -4.25 4.16
N LEU A 20 12.29 -2.91 4.23
CA LEU A 20 12.12 -2.15 5.47
C LEU A 20 10.71 -2.33 6.06
N LEU A 21 9.67 -2.26 5.22
CA LEU A 21 8.29 -2.48 5.62
C LEU A 21 8.11 -3.87 6.24
N MET A 22 8.56 -4.90 5.54
CA MET A 22 8.42 -6.30 5.95
C MET A 22 9.14 -6.55 7.27
N HIS A 23 10.38 -6.07 7.40
CA HIS A 23 11.15 -6.18 8.64
C HIS A 23 10.47 -5.48 9.82
N GLY A 24 9.92 -4.27 9.58
CA GLY A 24 9.21 -3.51 10.59
C GLY A 24 7.95 -4.22 11.09
N ILE A 25 7.16 -4.80 10.18
CA ILE A 25 5.96 -5.57 10.53
C ILE A 25 6.33 -6.84 11.29
N GLU A 26 7.35 -7.59 10.86
CA GLU A 26 7.73 -8.87 11.49
C GLU A 26 8.30 -8.72 12.90
N ARG A 27 8.73 -7.51 13.28
CA ARG A 27 9.31 -7.24 14.60
C ARG A 27 8.28 -7.21 15.72
N GLU A 28 7.05 -6.78 15.45
CA GLU A 28 5.99 -6.72 16.45
C GLU A 28 5.35 -8.09 16.65
N GLN A 29 5.51 -8.63 17.86
CA GLN A 29 5.03 -9.98 18.20
C GLN A 29 3.53 -9.98 18.55
N ASP A 30 3.00 -8.88 19.08
CA ASP A 30 1.58 -8.76 19.39
C ASP A 30 0.78 -8.39 18.14
N LYS A 31 0.19 -9.41 17.52
CA LYS A 31 -0.65 -9.27 16.31
C LYS A 31 -1.77 -8.25 16.46
N THR A 32 -2.34 -8.09 17.67
CA THR A 32 -3.43 -7.12 17.90
C THR A 32 -2.94 -5.69 17.91
N ARG A 33 -1.67 -5.45 18.26
CA ARG A 33 -1.01 -4.14 18.14
C ARG A 33 -0.50 -3.92 16.72
N ASN A 34 -0.02 -4.98 16.08
CA ASN A 34 0.54 -4.95 14.73
C ASN A 34 -0.51 -4.76 13.62
N ILE A 35 -1.81 -4.95 13.92
CA ILE A 35 -2.88 -4.91 12.91
C ILE A 35 -2.91 -3.59 12.11
N TYR A 36 -2.49 -2.48 12.73
CA TYR A 36 -2.36 -1.18 12.08
C TYR A 36 -1.30 -1.20 10.97
N ASP A 37 -0.08 -1.61 11.31
CA ASP A 37 1.05 -1.70 10.38
C ASP A 37 0.82 -2.78 9.31
N VAL A 38 0.24 -3.92 9.69
CA VAL A 38 -0.18 -4.99 8.77
C VAL A 38 -1.19 -4.46 7.76
N ALA A 39 -2.22 -3.74 8.18
CA ALA A 39 -3.27 -3.24 7.28
C ALA A 39 -2.72 -2.20 6.29
N TRP A 40 -1.89 -1.27 6.77
CA TRP A 40 -1.18 -0.32 5.90
C TRP A 40 -0.23 -1.02 4.93
N GLY A 41 0.49 -2.04 5.39
CA GLY A 41 1.35 -2.87 4.54
C GLY A 41 0.58 -3.62 3.46
N ILE A 42 -0.58 -4.22 3.81
CA ILE A 42 -1.49 -4.82 2.82
C ILE A 42 -1.93 -3.77 1.81
N PHE A 43 -2.30 -2.56 2.26
CA PHE A 43 -2.75 -1.50 1.39
C PHE A 43 -1.67 -1.13 0.36
N ALA A 44 -0.47 -0.81 0.83
CA ALA A 44 0.65 -0.44 -0.02
C ALA A 44 1.02 -1.54 -1.01
N LEU A 45 1.18 -2.77 -0.53
CA LEU A 45 1.62 -3.88 -1.36
C LEU A 45 0.54 -4.27 -2.38
N LYS A 46 -0.74 -4.24 -2.00
CA LYS A 46 -1.86 -4.50 -2.90
C LYS A 46 -1.94 -3.47 -4.03
N ASP A 47 -1.75 -2.18 -3.73
CA ASP A 47 -1.84 -1.12 -4.75
C ASP A 47 -0.73 -1.22 -5.81
N ILE A 48 0.48 -1.63 -5.39
CA ILE A 48 1.59 -1.92 -6.31
C ILE A 48 1.51 -3.32 -6.98
N GLY A 49 0.43 -4.07 -6.75
CA GLY A 49 0.18 -5.37 -7.36
C GLY A 49 0.96 -6.54 -6.76
N ARG A 50 1.47 -6.39 -5.53
CA ARG A 50 2.09 -7.47 -4.74
C ARG A 50 1.12 -8.02 -3.72
N ASN A 51 1.18 -9.32 -3.47
CA ASN A 51 0.30 -9.99 -2.52
C ASN A 51 1.11 -10.95 -1.64
N TYR A 52 1.24 -10.60 -0.37
CA TYR A 52 1.95 -11.40 0.62
C TYR A 52 0.94 -12.09 1.53
N LYS A 53 0.70 -13.38 1.28
CA LYS A 53 -0.33 -14.16 1.95
C LYS A 53 -0.28 -14.06 3.48
N TYR A 54 0.91 -14.02 4.08
CA TYR A 54 1.07 -13.99 5.52
C TYR A 54 0.43 -12.74 6.16
N LEU A 55 0.53 -11.55 5.54
CA LEU A 55 -0.12 -10.32 6.03
C LEU A 55 -1.65 -10.48 6.06
N TYR A 56 -2.21 -11.04 5.01
CA TYR A 56 -3.66 -11.31 4.93
C TYR A 56 -4.09 -12.32 5.99
N ASP A 57 -3.27 -13.34 6.24
CA ASP A 57 -3.55 -14.36 7.26
C ASP A 57 -3.45 -13.77 8.68
N GLU A 58 -2.52 -12.86 8.94
CA GLU A 58 -2.44 -12.12 10.22
C GLU A 58 -3.65 -11.22 10.43
N ALA A 59 -4.02 -10.42 9.43
CA ALA A 59 -5.20 -9.57 9.52
C ALA A 59 -6.49 -10.38 9.72
N ARG A 60 -6.65 -11.51 9.01
CA ARG A 60 -7.77 -12.44 9.22
C ARG A 60 -7.82 -12.98 10.64
N GLN A 61 -6.67 -13.36 11.22
CA GLN A 61 -6.62 -13.86 12.58
C GLN A 61 -7.13 -12.81 13.57
N VAL A 62 -6.65 -11.57 13.48
CA VAL A 62 -7.09 -10.50 14.39
C VAL A 62 -8.57 -10.19 14.19
N VAL A 63 -9.05 -10.06 12.96
CA VAL A 63 -10.46 -9.80 12.69
C VAL A 63 -11.36 -10.95 13.17
N SER A 64 -10.92 -12.20 13.06
CA SER A 64 -11.68 -13.35 13.56
C SER A 64 -11.87 -13.32 15.09
N LEU A 65 -10.96 -12.70 15.84
CA LEU A 65 -11.12 -12.51 17.29
C LEU A 65 -12.28 -11.56 17.58
N LEU A 66 -12.49 -10.53 16.76
CA LEU A 66 -13.62 -9.61 16.90
C LEU A 66 -14.95 -10.35 16.81
N GLY A 67 -15.05 -11.42 16.01
CA GLY A 67 -16.28 -12.22 15.91
C GLY A 67 -16.72 -12.88 17.22
N ASN A 68 -15.80 -13.08 18.16
CA ASN A 68 -16.05 -13.80 19.42
C ASN A 68 -16.09 -12.89 20.66
N MET A 69 -15.71 -11.60 20.53
CA MET A 69 -15.74 -10.66 21.66
C MET A 69 -17.17 -10.29 22.02
N ASN A 70 -17.47 -10.08 23.31
CA ASN A 70 -18.72 -9.40 23.67
C ASN A 70 -18.67 -7.92 23.26
N SER A 71 -19.82 -7.23 23.22
CA SER A 71 -19.91 -5.83 22.78
C SER A 71 -19.07 -4.86 23.61
N LYS A 72 -18.87 -5.12 24.91
CA LYS A 72 -18.06 -4.25 25.78
C LYS A 72 -16.58 -4.38 25.44
N ASP A 73 -16.09 -5.61 25.26
CA ASP A 73 -14.71 -5.87 24.89
C ASP A 73 -14.40 -5.38 23.47
N LEU A 74 -15.37 -5.50 22.55
CA LEU A 74 -15.25 -4.94 21.21
C LEU A 74 -15.09 -3.42 21.24
N ASN A 75 -15.96 -2.73 21.99
CA ASN A 75 -15.86 -1.28 22.18
C ASN A 75 -14.51 -0.89 22.77
N SER A 76 -14.06 -1.58 23.82
CA SER A 76 -12.76 -1.33 24.43
C SER A 76 -11.60 -1.61 23.48
N PHE A 77 -11.72 -2.60 22.60
CA PHE A 77 -10.69 -2.96 21.63
C PHE A 77 -10.57 -1.89 20.53
N LEU A 78 -11.71 -1.44 20.00
CA LEU A 78 -11.79 -0.43 18.93
C LEU A 78 -11.65 1.01 19.44
N PHE A 79 -11.60 1.24 20.76
CA PHE A 79 -11.30 2.55 21.33
C PHE A 79 -9.85 3.00 21.04
N ASP A 80 -8.93 2.05 20.88
CA ASP A 80 -7.58 2.34 20.41
C ASP A 80 -7.62 2.70 18.92
N TYR A 81 -7.24 3.93 18.58
CA TYR A 81 -7.38 4.46 17.21
C TYR A 81 -6.58 3.64 16.18
N ARG A 82 -5.39 3.12 16.54
CA ARG A 82 -4.56 2.33 15.61
C ARG A 82 -5.22 1.00 15.30
N ARG A 83 -5.78 0.35 16.32
CA ARG A 83 -6.57 -0.87 16.12
C ARG A 83 -7.80 -0.58 15.28
N ALA A 84 -8.52 0.50 15.57
CA ALA A 84 -9.71 0.90 14.82
C ALA A 84 -9.41 1.12 13.33
N VAL A 85 -8.37 1.89 13.00
CA VAL A 85 -7.89 2.09 11.63
C VAL A 85 -7.48 0.77 10.99
N GLY A 86 -6.68 -0.05 11.68
CA GLY A 86 -6.22 -1.34 11.19
C GLY A 86 -7.37 -2.30 10.86
N ILE A 87 -8.42 -2.33 11.68
CA ILE A 87 -9.63 -3.11 11.43
C ILE A 87 -10.43 -2.55 10.26
N ALA A 88 -10.66 -1.24 10.20
CA ALA A 88 -11.39 -0.61 9.11
C ALA A 88 -10.73 -0.89 7.74
N LEU A 89 -9.41 -0.68 7.67
CA LEU A 89 -8.61 -0.99 6.48
C LEU A 89 -8.59 -2.48 6.16
N SER A 90 -8.44 -3.35 7.14
CA SER A 90 -8.44 -4.80 6.91
C SER A 90 -9.76 -5.27 6.31
N ILE A 91 -10.90 -4.78 6.81
CA ILE A 91 -12.22 -5.11 6.25
C ILE A 91 -12.34 -4.59 4.82
N TYR A 92 -11.96 -3.33 4.57
CA TYR A 92 -11.96 -2.74 3.23
C TYR A 92 -11.07 -3.51 2.24
N LEU A 93 -9.86 -3.90 2.65
CA LEU A 93 -8.85 -4.50 1.76
C LEU A 93 -9.10 -5.97 1.47
N ILE A 94 -9.60 -6.72 2.47
CA ILE A 94 -9.77 -8.18 2.40
C ILE A 94 -11.20 -8.56 2.00
N GLY A 95 -12.19 -7.75 2.33
CA GLY A 95 -13.61 -8.03 2.11
C GLY A 95 -14.22 -8.83 3.28
N ALA A 96 -15.42 -8.43 3.69
CA ALA A 96 -16.13 -9.02 4.83
C ALA A 96 -16.37 -10.54 4.66
N GLU A 97 -16.63 -10.98 3.42
CA GLU A 97 -16.85 -12.39 3.08
C GLU A 97 -15.60 -13.25 3.35
N ASN A 98 -14.42 -12.71 3.10
CA ASN A 98 -13.15 -13.40 3.32
C ASN A 98 -12.72 -13.40 4.79
N LEU A 99 -13.34 -12.54 5.60
CA LEU A 99 -13.09 -12.39 7.03
C LEU A 99 -14.08 -13.18 7.90
N ARG A 100 -15.12 -13.78 7.30
CA ARG A 100 -16.14 -14.60 7.99
C ARG A 100 -16.85 -13.85 9.13
N LEU A 101 -17.01 -12.52 9.00
CA LEU A 101 -17.82 -11.73 9.91
C LEU A 101 -19.30 -11.89 9.56
N SER A 102 -20.16 -12.05 10.56
CA SER A 102 -21.61 -11.95 10.35
C SER A 102 -21.98 -10.51 10.00
N ARG A 103 -23.12 -10.33 9.31
CA ARG A 103 -23.62 -9.00 8.98
C ARG A 103 -23.87 -8.15 10.23
N GLU A 104 -24.55 -8.73 11.22
CA GLU A 104 -24.81 -8.06 12.51
C GLU A 104 -23.53 -7.59 13.19
N ARG A 105 -22.47 -8.41 13.15
CA ARG A 105 -21.19 -8.05 13.76
C ARG A 105 -20.46 -6.97 12.96
N LEU A 106 -20.57 -7.01 11.64
CA LEU A 106 -20.02 -5.97 10.78
C LEU A 106 -20.73 -4.63 11.01
N ASP A 107 -22.06 -4.64 11.14
CA ASP A 107 -22.87 -3.46 11.44
C ASP A 107 -22.46 -2.86 12.80
N GLU A 108 -22.32 -3.69 13.84
CA GLU A 108 -21.84 -3.26 15.17
C GLU A 108 -20.43 -2.65 15.12
N ILE A 109 -19.50 -3.25 14.35
CA ILE A 109 -18.16 -2.67 14.16
C ILE A 109 -18.26 -1.30 13.48
N CYS A 110 -19.09 -1.17 12.43
CA CYS A 110 -19.28 0.10 11.73
C CYS A 110 -19.89 1.19 12.62
N GLU A 111 -20.83 0.83 13.49
CA GLU A 111 -21.41 1.76 14.48
C GLU A 111 -20.33 2.26 15.45
N ILE A 112 -19.54 1.36 16.02
CA ILE A 112 -18.48 1.72 16.97
C ILE A 112 -17.42 2.60 16.31
N LEU A 113 -16.99 2.27 15.09
CA LEU A 113 -16.05 3.09 14.33
C LEU A 113 -16.61 4.48 14.02
N THR A 114 -17.90 4.57 13.72
CA THR A 114 -18.59 5.85 13.47
C THR A 114 -18.60 6.72 14.73
N VAL A 115 -18.99 6.15 15.88
CA VAL A 115 -18.99 6.85 17.17
C VAL A 115 -17.58 7.26 17.59
N ASN A 116 -16.58 6.39 17.41
CA ASN A 116 -15.20 6.70 17.75
C ASN A 116 -14.63 7.80 16.84
N SER A 117 -15.03 7.83 15.56
CA SER A 117 -14.68 8.89 14.61
C SER A 117 -15.27 10.25 15.04
N GLU A 118 -16.53 10.28 15.46
CA GLU A 118 -17.19 11.50 15.94
C GLU A 118 -16.57 12.05 17.24
N THR A 119 -16.18 11.16 18.15
CA THR A 119 -15.68 11.54 19.49
C THR A 119 -14.20 11.91 19.50
N SER A 120 -13.36 11.19 18.74
CA SER A 120 -11.91 11.40 18.72
C SER A 120 -11.46 12.53 17.80
N GLU A 121 -12.26 12.86 16.78
CA GLU A 121 -11.90 13.80 15.72
C GLU A 121 -10.54 13.48 15.04
N THR A 122 -10.09 12.21 15.08
CA THR A 122 -8.84 11.78 14.45
C THR A 122 -9.06 11.51 12.96
N GLY A 123 -8.42 12.30 12.10
CA GLY A 123 -8.67 12.31 10.65
C GLY A 123 -8.34 10.99 9.95
N GLU A 124 -7.33 10.26 10.42
CA GLU A 124 -7.01 8.93 9.89
C GLU A 124 -8.14 7.92 10.14
N LEU A 125 -8.70 7.90 11.36
CA LEU A 125 -9.82 7.05 11.71
C LEU A 125 -11.08 7.43 10.94
N ILE A 126 -11.36 8.73 10.83
CA ILE A 126 -12.51 9.25 10.08
C ILE A 126 -12.42 8.85 8.61
N GLY A 127 -11.26 9.05 7.98
CA GLY A 127 -11.06 8.71 6.58
C GLY A 127 -11.09 7.20 6.32
N ALA A 128 -10.48 6.38 7.19
CA ALA A 128 -10.56 4.92 7.09
C ALA A 128 -11.99 4.40 7.27
N THR A 129 -12.74 4.99 8.21
CA THR A 129 -14.16 4.68 8.44
C THR A 129 -15.00 5.08 7.23
N PHE A 130 -14.79 6.29 6.68
CA PHE A 130 -15.47 6.74 5.45
C PHE A 130 -15.22 5.78 4.28
N LEU A 131 -13.96 5.39 4.07
CA LEU A 131 -13.57 4.43 3.03
C LEU A 131 -14.31 3.10 3.19
N LEU A 132 -14.36 2.56 4.40
CA LEU A 132 -15.07 1.32 4.71
C LEU A 132 -16.58 1.44 4.46
N LEU A 133 -17.22 2.48 5.00
CA LEU A 133 -18.68 2.66 4.90
C LEU A 133 -19.12 2.82 3.45
N LYS A 134 -18.36 3.58 2.64
CA LYS A 134 -18.62 3.73 1.21
C LYS A 134 -18.46 2.43 0.45
N HIS A 135 -17.46 1.61 0.81
CA HIS A 135 -17.25 0.29 0.23
C HIS A 135 -18.41 -0.67 0.54
N LEU A 136 -18.92 -0.63 1.77
CA LEU A 136 -20.04 -1.47 2.23
C LEU A 136 -21.43 -0.91 1.87
N LYS A 137 -21.51 0.33 1.36
CA LYS A 137 -22.75 1.04 1.03
C LYS A 137 -23.66 1.29 2.26
N HIS A 138 -23.07 1.63 3.40
CA HIS A 138 -23.80 2.06 4.60
C HIS A 138 -24.17 3.55 4.53
N GLU A 139 -25.20 3.89 3.76
CA GLU A 139 -25.55 5.29 3.43
C GLU A 139 -25.79 6.20 4.65
N GLU A 140 -26.48 5.71 5.69
CA GLU A 140 -26.80 6.52 6.87
C GLU A 140 -25.53 6.89 7.68
N MET A 141 -24.67 5.91 7.93
CA MET A 141 -23.42 6.11 8.67
C MET A 141 -22.41 6.90 7.82
N GLU A 142 -22.37 6.68 6.51
CA GLU A 142 -21.55 7.46 5.58
C GLU A 142 -21.90 8.95 5.68
N LYS A 143 -23.20 9.28 5.74
CA LYS A 143 -23.65 10.67 5.89
C LYS A 143 -23.17 11.30 7.19
N LYS A 144 -23.26 10.58 8.32
CA LYS A 144 -22.75 11.05 9.63
C LYS A 144 -21.25 11.33 9.56
N ILE A 145 -20.48 10.40 9.01
CA ILE A 145 -19.03 10.59 8.84
C ILE A 145 -18.70 11.77 7.93
N LYS A 146 -19.44 11.98 6.83
CA LYS A 146 -19.27 13.15 5.96
C LYS A 146 -19.45 14.49 6.70
N GLU A 147 -20.40 14.56 7.64
CA GLU A 147 -20.58 15.75 8.48
C GLU A 147 -19.34 16.00 9.36
N VAL A 148 -18.75 14.95 9.92
CA VAL A 148 -17.48 15.03 10.68
C VAL A 148 -16.31 15.46 9.79
N MET A 149 -16.19 14.91 8.59
CA MET A 149 -15.16 15.29 7.61
C MET A 149 -15.20 16.80 7.30
N ILE A 150 -16.40 17.35 7.09
CA ILE A 150 -16.59 18.79 6.83
C ILE A 150 -16.20 19.62 8.06
N LYS A 151 -16.52 19.15 9.27
CA LYS A 151 -16.14 19.81 10.53
C LYS A 151 -14.61 19.87 10.66
N ILE A 152 -13.93 18.75 10.44
CA ILE A 152 -12.46 18.69 10.49
C ILE A 152 -11.82 19.60 9.44
N ARG A 153 -12.33 19.64 8.21
CA ARG A 153 -11.81 20.55 7.18
C ARG A 153 -11.85 22.01 7.64
N LYS A 154 -12.99 22.45 8.18
CA LYS A 154 -13.14 23.81 8.71
C LYS A 154 -12.17 24.09 9.85
N SER A 155 -12.00 23.14 10.79
CA SER A 155 -11.06 23.28 11.90
C SER A 155 -9.61 23.30 11.43
N GLY A 156 -9.22 22.42 10.51
CA GLY A 156 -7.85 22.30 10.01
C GLY A 156 -7.38 23.46 9.14
N PHE A 157 -8.28 24.13 8.43
CA PHE A 157 -7.89 25.37 7.74
C PHE A 157 -7.94 26.61 8.63
N LYS A 158 -8.68 26.56 9.75
CA LYS A 158 -8.68 27.63 10.75
C LYS A 158 -7.44 27.56 11.66
N ASP A 159 -7.01 26.36 12.02
CA ASP A 159 -5.84 26.13 12.89
C ASP A 159 -4.94 25.00 12.32
N PRO A 160 -4.14 25.32 11.27
CA PRO A 160 -3.37 24.33 10.52
C PRO A 160 -2.30 23.62 11.33
N ALA A 161 -1.75 24.28 12.35
CA ALA A 161 -0.67 23.73 13.17
C ALA A 161 -1.07 22.44 13.90
N TYR A 162 -2.35 22.31 14.28
CA TYR A 162 -2.84 21.17 15.05
C TYR A 162 -3.62 20.15 14.21
N TYR A 163 -4.41 20.61 13.24
CA TYR A 163 -5.42 19.76 12.60
C TYR A 163 -5.22 19.55 11.10
N LEU A 164 -4.19 20.16 10.48
CA LEU A 164 -3.96 19.96 9.04
C LEU A 164 -3.64 18.51 8.70
N ALA A 165 -2.95 17.79 9.60
CA ALA A 165 -2.69 16.36 9.43
C ALA A 165 -3.99 15.57 9.23
N ASP A 166 -5.01 15.85 10.05
CA ASP A 166 -6.31 15.18 9.98
C ASP A 166 -7.03 15.49 8.67
N VAL A 167 -6.98 16.74 8.19
CA VAL A 167 -7.54 17.12 6.89
C VAL A 167 -6.85 16.36 5.75
N ILE A 168 -5.52 16.26 5.78
CA ILE A 168 -4.74 15.54 4.76
C ILE A 168 -5.07 14.05 4.77
N TYR A 169 -5.27 13.45 5.94
CA TYR A 169 -5.72 12.06 6.04
C TYR A 169 -7.09 11.82 5.41
N VAL A 170 -8.07 12.65 5.76
CA VAL A 170 -9.42 12.54 5.22
C VAL A 170 -9.41 12.75 3.69
N ALA A 171 -8.61 13.70 3.21
CA ALA A 171 -8.43 13.93 1.78
C ALA A 171 -7.72 12.76 1.07
N PHE A 172 -6.72 12.14 1.71
CA PHE A 172 -6.07 10.93 1.19
C PHE A 172 -7.09 9.81 0.98
N PHE A 173 -7.87 9.48 2.02
CA PHE A 173 -8.88 8.42 1.91
C PHE A 173 -9.99 8.76 0.92
N SER A 174 -10.36 10.03 0.81
CA SER A 174 -11.29 10.50 -0.23
C SER A 174 -10.72 10.34 -1.64
N ALA A 175 -9.42 10.58 -1.83
CA ALA A 175 -8.73 10.40 -3.11
C ALA A 175 -8.65 8.93 -3.55
N VAL A 176 -8.52 8.00 -2.60
CA VAL A 176 -8.51 6.54 -2.88
C VAL A 176 -9.78 6.09 -3.62
N ILE A 177 -10.93 6.68 -3.29
CA ILE A 177 -12.26 6.36 -3.85
C ILE A 177 -12.80 7.42 -4.82
N GLY A 178 -11.99 8.42 -5.19
CA GLY A 178 -12.37 9.48 -6.12
C GLY A 178 -13.54 10.36 -5.62
N ASP A 179 -13.66 10.58 -4.31
CA ASP A 179 -14.70 11.45 -3.75
C ASP A 179 -14.36 12.94 -3.90
N LEU A 180 -15.34 13.81 -4.17
CA LEU A 180 -15.07 15.24 -4.41
C LEU A 180 -14.39 15.96 -3.24
N PHE A 181 -14.51 15.43 -2.02
CA PHE A 181 -13.92 16.04 -0.82
C PHE A 181 -12.41 16.31 -0.96
N TYR A 182 -11.63 15.45 -1.63
CA TYR A 182 -10.19 15.70 -1.79
C TYR A 182 -9.90 16.82 -2.78
N ILE A 183 -10.74 17.02 -3.80
CA ILE A 183 -10.62 18.13 -4.76
C ILE A 183 -10.87 19.45 -4.06
N GLU A 184 -11.96 19.54 -3.31
CA GLU A 184 -12.30 20.74 -2.53
C GLU A 184 -11.16 21.10 -1.56
N THR A 185 -10.59 20.11 -0.88
CA THR A 185 -9.43 20.30 0.00
C THR A 185 -8.21 20.83 -0.77
N LEU A 186 -7.91 20.29 -1.96
CA LEU A 186 -6.81 20.78 -2.80
C LEU A 186 -7.05 22.21 -3.28
N GLU A 187 -8.28 22.59 -3.63
CA GLU A 187 -8.60 23.96 -4.03
C GLU A 187 -8.38 24.97 -2.90
N GLU A 188 -8.68 24.59 -1.65
CA GLU A 188 -8.42 25.43 -0.48
C GLU A 188 -6.91 25.54 -0.20
N ILE A 189 -6.15 24.43 -0.31
CA ILE A 189 -4.68 24.44 -0.18
C ILE A 189 -4.03 25.28 -1.28
N HIS A 190 -4.48 25.15 -2.53
CA HIS A 190 -3.95 25.91 -3.67
C HIS A 190 -4.06 27.43 -3.47
N LYS A 191 -5.11 27.90 -2.79
CA LYS A 191 -5.36 29.32 -2.52
C LYS A 191 -4.52 29.86 -1.36
N ASN A 192 -3.82 29.02 -0.61
CA ASN A 192 -3.14 29.41 0.61
C ASN A 192 -1.75 28.75 0.74
N GLU A 193 -0.71 29.48 0.32
CA GLU A 193 0.68 29.01 0.36
C GLU A 193 1.15 28.64 1.77
N TYR A 194 0.63 29.29 2.82
CA TYR A 194 0.96 28.96 4.20
C TYR A 194 0.62 27.51 4.55
N LEU A 195 -0.47 26.95 4.01
CA LEU A 195 -0.83 25.55 4.25
C LEU A 195 0.18 24.58 3.63
N LEU A 196 0.82 24.96 2.52
CA LEU A 196 1.84 24.13 1.89
C LEU A 196 3.08 24.02 2.77
N GLU A 197 3.50 25.08 3.46
CA GLU A 197 4.64 25.04 4.39
C GLU A 197 4.44 23.96 5.47
N TYR A 198 3.27 23.94 6.13
CA TYR A 198 2.95 22.90 7.11
C TYR A 198 2.94 21.48 6.57
N ILE A 199 2.57 21.30 5.28
CA ILE A 199 2.59 20.01 4.63
C ILE A 199 4.03 19.57 4.34
N MET A 200 4.88 20.51 3.92
CA MET A 200 6.27 20.23 3.58
C MET A 200 7.14 19.89 4.79
N ASP A 201 6.80 20.42 5.97
CA ASP A 201 7.55 20.22 7.23
C ASP A 201 7.41 18.81 7.84
N ASP A 202 6.50 17.98 7.33
CA ASP A 202 6.19 16.67 7.93
C ASP A 202 6.12 15.59 6.85
N HIS A 203 6.98 14.58 6.96
CA HIS A 203 7.13 13.54 5.94
C HIS A 203 5.89 12.66 5.76
N GLU A 204 5.07 12.52 6.80
CA GLU A 204 3.81 11.79 6.73
C GLU A 204 2.76 12.60 5.96
N LYS A 205 2.64 13.90 6.27
CA LYS A 205 1.79 14.83 5.48
C LYS A 205 2.28 14.90 4.04
N LEU A 206 3.59 14.96 3.82
CA LEU A 206 4.24 14.99 2.51
C LEU A 206 3.88 13.75 1.68
N ALA A 207 3.98 12.55 2.26
CA ALA A 207 3.63 11.30 1.58
C ALA A 207 2.14 11.25 1.21
N LEU A 208 1.26 11.58 2.14
CA LEU A 208 -0.19 11.61 1.88
C LEU A 208 -0.55 12.67 0.83
N PHE A 209 0.05 13.86 0.92
CA PHE A 209 -0.17 14.94 -0.03
C PHE A 209 0.32 14.57 -1.43
N LEU A 210 1.49 13.93 -1.56
CA LEU A 210 2.00 13.42 -2.83
C LEU A 210 0.99 12.48 -3.50
N TYR A 211 0.38 11.56 -2.73
CA TYR A 211 -0.65 10.68 -3.26
C TYR A 211 -1.86 11.48 -3.77
N ILE A 212 -2.36 12.44 -2.99
CA ILE A 212 -3.54 13.25 -3.31
C ILE A 212 -3.31 14.08 -4.59
N VAL A 213 -2.18 14.81 -4.68
CA VAL A 213 -1.88 15.62 -5.88
C VAL A 213 -1.63 14.73 -7.10
N SER A 214 -1.00 13.56 -6.92
CA SER A 214 -0.79 12.60 -8.01
C SER A 214 -2.11 12.09 -8.57
N LYS A 215 -3.08 11.76 -7.70
CA LYS A 215 -4.45 11.40 -8.12
C LYS A 215 -5.11 12.52 -8.93
N ALA A 216 -4.98 13.77 -8.47
CA ALA A 216 -5.58 14.93 -9.11
C ALA A 216 -5.03 15.24 -10.51
N THR A 217 -3.81 14.81 -10.85
CA THR A 217 -3.25 14.99 -12.20
C THR A 217 -4.07 14.31 -13.31
N SER A 218 -4.98 13.41 -12.96
CA SER A 218 -5.79 12.62 -13.90
C SER A 218 -7.20 13.17 -14.16
N LEU A 219 -7.55 14.35 -13.62
CA LEU A 219 -8.89 14.94 -13.65
C LEU A 219 -9.32 15.57 -14.99
N GLY A 220 -8.58 15.32 -16.08
CA GLY A 220 -8.87 15.94 -17.38
C GLY A 220 -8.51 17.42 -17.39
N ASP A 221 -9.44 18.28 -17.81
CA ASP A 221 -9.21 19.73 -17.99
C ASP A 221 -9.46 20.57 -16.71
N HIS A 222 -9.37 19.95 -15.53
CA HIS A 222 -9.61 20.67 -14.27
C HIS A 222 -8.52 21.74 -14.02
N PRO A 223 -8.85 22.96 -13.58
CA PRO A 223 -7.88 24.05 -13.39
C PRO A 223 -6.70 23.72 -12.46
N LEU A 224 -6.91 22.80 -11.51
CA LEU A 224 -5.86 22.36 -10.59
C LEU A 224 -4.80 21.45 -11.22
N VAL A 225 -5.03 20.87 -12.40
CA VAL A 225 -4.19 19.79 -12.93
C VAL A 225 -2.73 20.21 -13.12
N GLU A 226 -2.49 21.40 -13.70
CA GLU A 226 -1.12 21.90 -13.89
C GLU A 226 -0.43 22.16 -12.55
N TRP A 227 -1.12 22.81 -11.61
CA TRP A 227 -0.58 23.01 -10.26
C TRP A 227 -0.28 21.68 -9.55
N CYS A 228 -1.15 20.67 -9.70
CA CYS A 228 -0.92 19.34 -9.13
C CYS A 228 0.26 18.62 -9.78
N LYS A 229 0.53 18.82 -11.08
CA LYS A 229 1.72 18.26 -11.74
C LYS A 229 3.00 18.88 -11.18
N ASP A 230 3.02 20.20 -11.04
CA ASP A 230 4.16 20.93 -10.47
C ASP A 230 4.42 20.49 -9.03
N LYS A 231 3.37 20.44 -8.20
CA LYS A 231 3.50 19.99 -6.80
C LYS A 231 3.85 18.52 -6.68
N ARG A 232 3.41 17.65 -7.58
CA ARG A 232 3.82 16.24 -7.59
C ARG A 232 5.34 16.11 -7.74
N GLU A 233 5.96 16.87 -8.65
CA GLU A 233 7.42 16.84 -8.86
C GLU A 233 8.17 17.36 -7.61
N GLU A 234 7.75 18.51 -7.08
CA GLU A 234 8.36 19.14 -5.90
C GLU A 234 8.29 18.23 -4.66
N VAL A 235 7.11 17.72 -4.36
CA VAL A 235 6.86 16.88 -3.18
C VAL A 235 7.55 15.52 -3.34
N ALA A 236 7.55 14.93 -4.53
CA ALA A 236 8.27 13.67 -4.78
C ALA A 236 9.79 13.82 -4.68
N LYS A 237 10.34 14.98 -5.04
CA LYS A 237 11.75 15.28 -4.82
C LYS A 237 12.06 15.32 -3.32
N ASN A 238 11.34 16.14 -2.55
CA ASN A 238 11.55 16.26 -1.10
C ASN A 238 11.40 14.91 -0.38
N LEU A 239 10.42 14.09 -0.78
CA LEU A 239 10.22 12.78 -0.17
C LEU A 239 11.37 11.80 -0.48
N ARG A 240 11.92 11.85 -1.70
CA ARG A 240 13.07 11.03 -2.08
C ARG A 240 14.33 11.46 -1.34
N ASP A 241 14.59 12.76 -1.28
CA ASP A 241 15.72 13.33 -0.54
C ASP A 241 15.66 12.88 0.93
N PHE A 242 14.49 12.96 1.57
CA PHE A 242 14.26 12.43 2.92
C PHE A 242 14.59 10.93 3.05
N ILE A 243 14.09 10.09 2.12
CA ILE A 243 14.34 8.65 2.15
C ILE A 243 15.84 8.37 2.01
N GLU A 244 16.52 9.04 1.08
CA GLU A 244 17.96 8.92 0.86
C GLU A 244 18.78 9.33 2.09
N GLU A 245 18.35 10.36 2.81
CA GLU A 245 19.01 10.85 4.03
C GLU A 245 18.76 9.98 5.27
N ASN A 246 17.54 9.42 5.43
CA ASN A 246 17.10 8.79 6.68
C ASN A 246 17.13 7.27 6.66
N SER A 247 16.99 6.64 5.49
CA SER A 247 17.48 5.27 5.43
C SER A 247 19.00 5.33 5.39
N LEU A 248 19.66 4.37 6.03
CA LEU A 248 21.11 4.14 5.94
C LEU A 248 21.50 3.70 4.50
N ILE A 249 21.09 4.49 3.49
CA ILE A 249 21.36 4.46 2.06
C ILE A 249 22.73 5.10 1.82
N LEU A 250 23.75 4.70 2.57
CA LEU A 250 25.10 5.08 2.18
C LEU A 250 25.50 4.17 1.02
N SER A 251 25.53 4.72 -0.19
CA SER A 251 26.05 4.11 -1.44
C SER A 251 27.48 3.57 -1.31
N ASN A 252 28.17 3.84 -0.20
CA ASN A 252 29.56 3.47 0.07
C ASN A 252 29.77 2.50 1.26
N HIS A 253 28.72 2.05 1.94
CA HIS A 253 28.81 0.98 2.96
C HIS A 253 28.05 -0.26 2.49
N PRO A 254 28.38 -1.49 2.99
CA PRO A 254 27.54 -2.64 2.71
C PRO A 254 26.15 -2.28 3.22
N SER A 255 25.25 -2.04 2.27
CA SER A 255 23.87 -1.64 2.52
C SER A 255 23.32 -2.51 3.63
N ILE A 256 22.59 -1.94 4.60
CA ILE A 256 21.85 -2.76 5.57
C ILE A 256 20.98 -3.80 4.84
N VAL A 257 20.55 -3.51 3.61
CA VAL A 257 19.89 -4.48 2.72
C VAL A 257 20.81 -5.63 2.34
N ASN A 258 22.10 -5.41 2.11
CA ASN A 258 23.09 -6.49 1.90
C ASN A 258 23.38 -7.25 3.20
N VAL A 259 23.40 -6.59 4.37
CA VAL A 259 23.51 -7.29 5.67
C VAL A 259 22.28 -8.16 5.93
N LEU A 260 21.08 -7.66 5.60
CA LEU A 260 19.81 -8.38 5.69
C LEU A 260 19.62 -9.42 4.57
N ARG A 261 20.35 -9.30 3.46
CA ARG A 261 20.33 -10.26 2.34
C ARG A 261 21.39 -11.34 2.51
N ASP A 262 22.55 -11.03 3.06
CA ASP A 262 23.57 -12.03 3.39
C ASP A 262 23.18 -12.85 4.63
N SER A 263 22.22 -12.36 5.42
CA SER A 263 21.49 -13.16 6.43
C SER A 263 20.37 -14.04 5.85
N THR A 264 20.16 -14.09 4.52
CA THR A 264 19.31 -15.10 3.88
C THR A 264 20.03 -16.46 3.75
N ILE A 265 20.68 -16.90 4.82
CA ILE A 265 20.81 -18.32 5.09
C ILE A 265 19.43 -18.76 5.56
N ASP A 266 18.67 -19.35 4.64
CA ASP A 266 17.43 -20.11 4.83
C ASP A 266 16.54 -19.61 5.98
N PHE A 267 15.49 -18.85 5.68
CA PHE A 267 14.62 -18.19 6.66
C PHE A 267 13.98 -19.16 7.69
N GLU A 268 13.92 -20.46 7.38
CA GLU A 268 13.58 -21.56 8.31
C GLU A 268 14.66 -21.80 9.39
N VAL A 269 15.94 -21.60 9.08
CA VAL A 269 17.09 -21.70 9.99
C VAL A 269 17.10 -20.54 10.99
N TYR A 270 16.72 -19.32 10.58
CA TYR A 270 16.60 -18.17 11.49
C TYR A 270 15.51 -18.38 12.56
N LYS A 271 14.41 -19.04 12.18
CA LYS A 271 13.33 -19.45 13.08
C LYS A 271 13.80 -20.46 14.14
N GLN A 272 14.76 -21.33 13.81
CA GLN A 272 15.39 -22.26 14.76
C GLN A 272 16.51 -21.61 15.60
N GLN A 273 17.20 -20.58 15.08
CA GLN A 273 18.30 -19.91 15.80
C GLN A 273 17.84 -18.89 16.84
N ASN A 274 16.62 -18.34 16.74
CA ASN A 274 16.05 -17.45 17.77
C ASN A 274 15.78 -18.13 19.13
N TYR A 275 15.90 -19.46 19.24
CA TYR A 275 15.93 -20.16 20.54
C TYR A 275 17.36 -20.34 21.11
N ARG A 276 18.41 -19.96 20.37
CA ARG A 276 19.82 -20.15 20.75
C ARG A 276 20.66 -18.86 20.80
N PHE A 277 20.06 -17.68 20.63
CA PHE A 277 20.76 -16.39 20.82
C PHE A 277 20.89 -15.95 22.29
N VAL A 278 20.90 -16.92 23.23
CA VAL A 278 21.39 -16.73 24.58
C VAL A 278 22.54 -17.72 24.78
N ASN A 279 23.74 -17.17 24.96
CA ASN A 279 25.03 -17.83 25.19
C ASN A 279 25.80 -18.29 23.94
N ASN A 280 26.66 -17.42 23.41
CA ASN A 280 28.11 -17.59 23.56
C ASN A 280 28.90 -16.42 22.95
N ILE A 281 29.86 -15.94 23.74
CA ILE A 281 30.79 -14.84 23.47
C ILE A 281 31.97 -15.36 22.64
N GLY A 282 32.40 -14.62 21.61
CA GLY A 282 33.65 -14.91 20.93
C GLY A 282 33.95 -14.06 19.69
N ASN A 283 34.35 -12.80 19.92
CA ASN A 283 35.14 -11.93 19.03
C ASN A 283 34.48 -11.43 17.72
N SER A 284 34.40 -10.10 17.64
CA SER A 284 34.12 -9.26 16.45
C SER A 284 32.69 -9.24 15.89
N GLU A 285 31.72 -8.90 16.73
CA GLU A 285 30.41 -8.40 16.26
C GLU A 285 30.11 -7.02 16.86
N ILE A 286 29.64 -6.12 15.99
CA ILE A 286 29.08 -4.81 16.36
C ILE A 286 27.84 -5.08 17.20
N ILE A 287 27.94 -4.80 18.50
CA ILE A 287 26.79 -4.81 19.40
C ILE A 287 25.92 -3.61 19.02
N LEU A 288 24.91 -3.84 18.17
CA LEU A 288 23.84 -2.87 17.98
C LEU A 288 22.91 -2.96 19.18
N ASP A 289 23.09 -2.02 20.10
CA ASP A 289 22.22 -1.84 21.25
C ASP A 289 20.76 -1.74 20.79
N SER A 290 19.91 -2.62 21.32
CA SER A 290 18.49 -2.75 20.94
C SER A 290 17.68 -1.47 21.20
N GLY A 291 18.19 -0.57 22.04
CA GLY A 291 17.63 0.77 22.26
C GLY A 291 17.91 1.77 21.13
N VAL A 292 19.04 1.64 20.41
CA VAL A 292 19.47 2.55 19.34
C VAL A 292 18.88 2.16 17.98
N THR A 293 18.58 0.87 17.79
CA THR A 293 17.94 0.39 16.54
C THR A 293 16.49 0.88 16.40
N ASN A 294 15.77 1.14 17.50
CA ASN A 294 14.40 1.69 17.45
C ASN A 294 14.29 3.11 16.92
N SER A 295 15.33 3.95 17.08
CA SER A 295 15.33 5.32 16.57
C SER A 295 15.84 5.44 15.13
N LEU A 296 16.40 4.37 14.56
CA LEU A 296 17.02 4.37 13.23
C LEU A 296 16.10 3.86 12.11
N PHE A 297 14.99 3.20 12.43
CA PHE A 297 14.09 2.65 11.43
C PHE A 297 12.78 3.44 11.35
N LEU A 298 12.41 3.80 10.12
CA LEU A 298 11.11 4.41 9.84
C LEU A 298 9.98 3.47 10.26
N ARG A 299 8.89 4.03 10.77
CA ARG A 299 7.71 3.25 11.17
C ARG A 299 7.10 2.53 9.94
N PRO A 300 6.58 1.30 10.08
CA PRO A 300 6.06 0.54 8.94
C PRO A 300 4.87 1.22 8.23
N ASP A 301 3.98 1.86 8.99
CA ASP A 301 2.88 2.66 8.45
C ASP A 301 3.36 3.80 7.54
N LEU A 302 4.42 4.51 7.95
CA LEU A 302 5.00 5.61 7.17
C LEU A 302 5.63 5.08 5.89
N ILE A 303 6.38 3.98 5.96
CA ILE A 303 6.94 3.32 4.77
C ILE A 303 5.82 2.91 3.81
N SER A 304 4.71 2.39 4.31
CA SER A 304 3.54 2.03 3.51
C SER A 304 2.95 3.24 2.77
N LYS A 305 2.79 4.36 3.47
CA LYS A 305 2.31 5.63 2.89
C LYS A 305 3.27 6.16 1.82
N MET A 306 4.58 6.06 2.05
CA MET A 306 5.62 6.42 1.07
C MET A 306 5.56 5.54 -0.18
N ILE A 307 5.40 4.21 -0.02
CA ILE A 307 5.26 3.29 -1.14
C ILE A 307 4.03 3.65 -1.98
N LEU A 308 2.88 3.87 -1.34
CA LEU A 308 1.63 4.28 -2.01
C LEU A 308 1.84 5.57 -2.81
N ALA A 309 2.41 6.58 -2.15
CA ALA A 309 2.62 7.90 -2.72
C ALA A 309 3.56 7.88 -3.93
N LEU A 310 4.74 7.26 -3.78
CA LEU A 310 5.74 7.17 -4.84
C LEU A 310 5.27 6.27 -5.99
N TYR A 311 4.50 5.23 -5.72
CA TYR A 311 3.91 4.40 -6.77
C TYR A 311 2.86 5.17 -7.58
N GLU A 312 1.92 5.84 -6.91
CA GLU A 312 0.90 6.66 -7.57
C GLU A 312 1.52 7.82 -8.37
N ALA A 313 2.62 8.40 -7.86
CA ALA A 313 3.38 9.43 -8.56
C ALA A 313 4.25 8.91 -9.72
N GLY A 314 4.43 7.58 -9.86
CA GLY A 314 5.19 6.95 -10.95
C GLY A 314 6.69 6.77 -10.69
N TYR A 315 7.15 6.86 -9.45
CA TYR A 315 8.57 6.81 -9.08
C TYR A 315 9.11 5.44 -8.68
N LEU A 316 8.26 4.49 -8.28
CA LEU A 316 8.71 3.13 -7.91
C LEU A 316 8.77 2.14 -9.09
N SER A 317 8.25 2.51 -10.27
CA SER A 317 8.28 1.68 -11.47
C SER A 317 9.19 2.30 -12.55
N PRO A 318 10.41 1.76 -12.78
CA PRO A 318 11.40 2.38 -13.67
C PRO A 318 11.09 2.23 -15.16
N PHE A 319 10.05 1.47 -15.53
CA PHE A 319 9.58 1.38 -16.91
C PHE A 319 8.07 1.22 -16.93
N MET A 320 7.43 2.19 -17.57
CA MET A 320 6.09 2.16 -18.14
C MET A 320 4.90 2.35 -17.19
N LEU A 321 4.20 3.46 -17.51
CA LEU A 321 2.75 3.55 -17.62
C LEU A 321 2.01 3.87 -16.30
N SER A 322 1.36 5.04 -16.27
CA SER A 322 0.41 5.49 -15.23
C SER A 322 -0.59 4.39 -14.86
N LYS A 323 -1.25 4.46 -13.69
CA LYS A 323 -2.20 3.43 -13.25
C LYS A 323 -3.20 2.99 -14.33
N LYS A 324 -3.67 3.93 -15.16
CA LYS A 324 -4.53 3.67 -16.33
C LYS A 324 -3.84 2.88 -17.42
N GLU A 325 -2.59 3.20 -17.72
CA GLU A 325 -1.81 2.50 -18.72
C GLU A 325 -1.29 1.14 -18.20
N ALA A 326 -1.08 0.99 -16.88
CA ALA A 326 -0.85 -0.30 -16.23
C ALA A 326 -2.12 -1.18 -16.23
N ASP A 327 -3.31 -0.58 -16.03
CA ASP A 327 -4.59 -1.28 -16.14
C ASP A 327 -4.91 -1.62 -17.60
N ALA A 328 -4.62 -0.72 -18.55
CA ALA A 328 -4.68 -1.01 -19.98
C ALA A 328 -3.68 -2.11 -20.35
N TYR A 329 -2.47 -2.12 -19.79
CA TYR A 329 -1.50 -3.19 -19.99
C TYR A 329 -1.96 -4.50 -19.38
N ARG A 330 -2.60 -4.49 -18.20
CA ARG A 330 -3.23 -5.68 -17.60
C ARG A 330 -4.38 -6.19 -18.47
N GLN A 331 -5.19 -5.29 -19.05
CA GLN A 331 -6.26 -5.61 -19.97
C GLN A 331 -5.73 -6.20 -21.28
N ILE A 332 -4.73 -5.57 -21.90
CA ILE A 332 -4.00 -6.10 -23.07
C ILE A 332 -3.35 -7.45 -22.74
N ARG A 333 -2.77 -7.64 -21.55
CA ARG A 333 -2.18 -8.91 -21.13
C ARG A 333 -3.23 -9.99 -20.91
N ALA A 334 -4.41 -9.64 -20.42
CA ALA A 334 -5.56 -10.54 -20.30
C ALA A 334 -6.12 -10.92 -21.68
N GLU A 335 -6.21 -9.95 -22.59
CA GLU A 335 -6.58 -10.17 -23.99
C GLU A 335 -5.54 -11.02 -24.74
N VAL A 336 -4.23 -10.80 -24.54
CA VAL A 336 -3.15 -11.62 -25.10
C VAL A 336 -3.19 -13.04 -24.51
N LYS A 337 -3.56 -13.21 -23.24
CA LYS A 337 -3.84 -14.55 -22.66
C LYS A 337 -5.05 -15.21 -23.32
N GLY A 338 -6.10 -14.45 -23.62
CA GLY A 338 -7.26 -14.90 -24.40
C GLY A 338 -6.87 -15.28 -25.82
N TYR A 339 -6.09 -14.43 -26.49
CA TYR A 339 -5.56 -14.61 -27.83
C TYR A 339 -4.65 -15.85 -27.93
N ARG A 340 -3.81 -16.10 -26.92
CA ARG A 340 -3.02 -17.35 -26.79
C ARG A 340 -3.89 -18.58 -26.58
N ARG A 341 -5.02 -18.48 -25.86
CA ARG A 341 -5.96 -19.60 -25.71
C ARG A 341 -6.64 -19.94 -27.03
N VAL A 342 -7.08 -18.95 -27.80
CA VAL A 342 -7.72 -19.15 -29.11
C VAL A 342 -6.74 -19.77 -30.11
N ARG A 343 -5.53 -19.21 -30.24
CA ARG A 343 -4.50 -19.76 -31.14
C ARG A 343 -3.99 -21.14 -30.74
N LYS A 344 -4.13 -21.57 -29.48
CA LYS A 344 -3.79 -22.95 -29.09
C LYS A 344 -4.69 -23.95 -29.81
N TYR A 345 -5.98 -23.66 -29.90
CA TYR A 345 -6.93 -24.52 -30.62
C TYR A 345 -6.72 -24.45 -32.14
N GLU A 346 -6.42 -23.27 -32.69
CA GLU A 346 -6.07 -23.14 -34.11
C GLU A 346 -4.78 -23.88 -34.47
N MET A 347 -3.74 -23.80 -33.64
CA MET A 347 -2.51 -24.57 -33.85
C MET A 347 -2.74 -26.08 -33.72
N ILE A 348 -3.56 -26.52 -32.74
CA ILE A 348 -3.94 -27.93 -32.63
C ILE A 348 -4.70 -28.37 -33.89
N PHE A 349 -5.62 -27.56 -34.40
CA PHE A 349 -6.36 -27.84 -35.63
C PHE A 349 -5.45 -27.93 -36.86
N ILE A 350 -4.51 -27.00 -37.03
CA ILE A 350 -3.51 -27.03 -38.11
C ILE A 350 -2.62 -28.27 -37.99
N LEU A 351 -2.18 -28.61 -36.77
CA LEU A 351 -1.34 -29.78 -36.53
C LEU A 351 -2.09 -31.09 -36.85
N ILE A 352 -3.36 -31.20 -36.45
CA ILE A 352 -4.21 -32.35 -36.78
C ILE A 352 -4.43 -32.42 -38.29
N SER A 353 -4.75 -31.31 -38.94
CA SER A 353 -4.97 -31.25 -40.40
C SER A 353 -3.72 -31.63 -41.18
N PHE A 354 -2.55 -31.17 -40.73
CA PHE A 354 -1.26 -31.54 -41.32
C PHE A 354 -0.93 -33.02 -41.13
N ALA A 355 -1.15 -33.55 -39.92
CA ALA A 355 -0.96 -34.98 -39.65
C ALA A 355 -1.91 -35.84 -40.51
N LEU A 356 -3.16 -35.42 -40.68
CA LEU A 356 -4.15 -36.11 -41.51
C LEU A 356 -3.76 -36.06 -42.99
N PHE A 357 -3.28 -34.90 -43.48
CA PHE A 357 -2.74 -34.76 -44.82
C PHE A 357 -1.55 -35.70 -45.03
N MET A 358 -0.57 -35.71 -44.13
CA MET A 358 0.61 -36.59 -44.24
C MET A 358 0.24 -38.07 -44.20
N LEU A 359 -0.83 -38.46 -43.49
CA LEU A 359 -1.32 -39.83 -43.45
C LEU A 359 -2.08 -40.23 -44.72
N LEU A 360 -2.81 -39.30 -45.33
CA LEU A 360 -3.54 -39.53 -46.58
C LEU A 360 -2.68 -39.37 -47.85
N PHE A 361 -1.55 -38.66 -47.76
CA PHE A 361 -0.66 -38.39 -48.87
C PHE A 361 -0.09 -39.65 -49.56
N PRO A 362 0.28 -40.73 -48.83
CA PRO A 362 0.66 -42.00 -49.46
C PRO A 362 -0.50 -42.67 -50.20
N LEU A 363 -1.73 -42.56 -49.67
CA LEU A 363 -2.92 -43.14 -50.29
C LEU A 363 -3.30 -42.42 -51.59
N THR A 364 -3.14 -41.09 -51.65
CA THR A 364 -3.37 -40.33 -52.87
C THR A 364 -2.31 -40.62 -53.93
N ILE A 365 -1.04 -40.81 -53.53
CA ILE A 365 0.03 -41.24 -54.46
C ILE A 365 -0.25 -42.65 -54.98
N TYR A 366 -0.64 -43.59 -54.11
CA TYR A 366 -0.94 -44.97 -54.52
C TYR A 366 -2.15 -45.03 -55.47
N GLY A 367 -3.19 -44.22 -55.22
CA GLY A 367 -4.36 -44.12 -56.08
C GLY A 367 -4.14 -43.38 -57.41
N LEU A 368 -2.98 -42.72 -57.60
CA LEU A 368 -2.56 -42.11 -58.87
C LEU A 368 -1.65 -43.03 -59.68
N ILE A 369 -1.08 -44.06 -59.04
CA ILE A 369 -0.17 -45.04 -59.67
C ILE A 369 -0.93 -46.28 -60.16
N ILE A 370 -2.10 -46.57 -59.59
CA ILE A 370 -3.11 -47.52 -60.10
C ILE A 370 -4.00 -46.78 -61.09
#